data_AF-A0A2K8XRI9-F1
#
_entry.id   AF-A0A2K8XRI9-F1
#
_cell.length_a   1.000
_cell.length_b   1.000
_cell.length_c   1.000
_cell.angle_alpha   90.00
_cell.angle_beta   90.00
_cell.angle_gamma   90.00
#
_symmetry.space_group_name_H-M   'P 1'
#
loop_
_entity.id
_entity.type
_entity.pdbx_description
1 polymer ?
#
loop_
_entity_poly.entity_id
_entity_poly.type
_entity_poly.pdbx_seq_one_letter_code
_entity_poly.pdbx_strand_id
1 'polypeptide(L)'
;MKKIFSICIVATLLTSCVGTDKFVLRNSLGKINKVMVVTKASHWNGDLGTSIRNSFGEIMVGLPQPEPILSVSQIAPNGFGSMMKVSRNILIIGEGKKEDFYIKKNVYAQPQTIIYVYGTDDASIIKTFNKHKKEIIAAYISSDVLMTQNIFKEKKLDESQFKTLQNLGISFTAPENFKTVDDTGDFLWLRQHLTSGIAKTGSNNILVYSVPLEDEASVSENIVAVRNSIGEKYIPGTDPETMHMITEEAYTPFTSEMILDGKKTYETRGKWEVKNDFMAGPFVNYSVVDKKNNRIVVFEGFTYAPSVNKRAFLFELEAIAKSMKIK
;
A
#
# COMPACT_ATOMS: atom_id res chain seq x y z
N MET A 1 10.43 58.87 35.29
CA MET A 1 10.76 57.43 35.39
C MET A 1 9.61 56.51 34.96
N LYS A 2 8.36 56.71 35.43
CA LYS A 2 7.20 55.87 35.01
C LYS A 2 6.94 55.83 33.49
N LYS A 3 7.08 56.96 32.78
CA LYS A 3 6.88 57.03 31.31
C LYS A 3 7.95 56.28 30.51
N ILE A 4 9.19 56.21 31.01
CA ILE A 4 10.28 55.46 30.35
C ILE A 4 10.07 53.95 30.53
N PHE A 5 9.58 53.54 31.71
CA PHE A 5 9.25 52.14 31.98
C PHE A 5 8.09 51.64 31.11
N SER A 6 7.07 52.48 30.89
CA SER A 6 5.97 52.15 29.96
C SER A 6 6.43 52.03 28.51
N ILE A 7 7.39 52.85 28.06
CA ILE A 7 7.95 52.78 26.70
C ILE A 7 8.79 51.51 26.52
N CYS A 8 9.58 51.11 27.52
CA CYS A 8 10.34 49.86 27.48
C CYS A 8 9.43 48.62 27.44
N ILE A 9 8.31 48.61 28.18
CA ILE A 9 7.34 47.50 28.17
C ILE A 9 6.66 47.36 26.81
N VAL A 10 6.27 48.48 26.18
CA VAL A 10 5.66 48.48 24.84
C VAL A 10 6.69 48.05 23.78
N ALA A 11 7.96 48.46 23.92
CA ALA A 11 9.03 48.02 23.02
C ALA A 11 9.32 46.51 23.12
N THR A 12 9.27 45.92 24.32
CA THR A 12 9.44 44.47 24.49
C THR A 12 8.28 43.65 23.92
N LEU A 13 7.05 44.18 23.97
CA LEU A 13 5.87 43.51 23.38
C LEU A 13 5.90 43.46 21.85
N LEU A 14 6.63 44.37 21.19
CA LEU A 14 6.78 44.40 19.73
C LEU A 14 7.88 43.47 19.19
N THR A 15 8.71 42.88 20.08
CA THR A 15 9.81 41.97 19.67
C THR A 15 9.46 40.47 19.77
N SER A 16 8.26 40.12 20.24
CA SER A 16 7.86 38.72 20.47
C SER A 16 7.27 38.01 19.24
N CYS A 17 7.17 38.67 18.08
CA CYS A 17 6.66 38.05 16.86
C CYS A 17 7.79 37.67 15.91
N VAL A 18 8.62 36.71 16.32
CA VAL A 18 9.39 35.89 15.36
C VAL A 18 8.50 34.70 15.02
N GLY A 19 7.56 34.93 14.09
CA GLY A 19 6.68 33.90 13.58
C GLY A 19 7.53 32.80 12.93
N THR A 20 7.60 31.64 13.57
CA THR A 20 8.07 30.42 12.91
C THR A 20 6.89 29.89 12.08
N ASP A 21 6.57 30.59 10.99
CA ASP A 21 5.58 30.16 10.02
C ASP A 21 6.07 28.90 9.32
N LYS A 22 5.96 27.76 9.99
CA LYS A 22 5.98 26.47 9.32
C LYS A 22 4.77 26.45 8.42
N PHE A 23 4.99 26.61 7.12
CA PHE A 23 3.97 26.40 6.09
C PHE A 23 3.39 25.00 6.25
N VAL A 24 2.24 24.88 6.93
CA VAL A 24 1.54 23.60 7.06
C VAL A 24 0.79 23.37 5.77
N LEU A 25 1.31 22.46 4.95
CA LEU A 25 0.60 22.03 3.75
C LEU A 25 -0.68 21.30 4.16
N ARG A 26 -1.78 21.59 3.46
CA ARG A 26 -3.04 20.86 3.65
C ARG A 26 -2.92 19.40 3.23
N ASN A 27 -3.83 18.57 3.74
CA ASN A 27 -3.92 17.16 3.35
C ASN A 27 -4.25 17.04 1.85
N SER A 28 -3.56 16.11 1.19
CA SER A 28 -3.85 15.78 -0.21
C SER A 28 -5.16 15.00 -0.36
N LEU A 29 -5.79 15.18 -1.52
CA LEU A 29 -7.07 14.54 -1.87
C LEU A 29 -6.89 13.50 -2.97
N GLY A 30 -7.89 12.65 -3.16
CA GLY A 30 -7.92 11.63 -4.20
C GLY A 30 -7.97 10.21 -3.66
N LYS A 31 -8.51 9.31 -4.47
CA LYS A 31 -8.60 7.87 -4.17
C LYS A 31 -7.21 7.24 -4.20
N ILE A 32 -7.01 6.20 -3.39
CA ILE A 32 -5.81 5.36 -3.42
C ILE A 32 -5.69 4.67 -4.79
N ASN A 33 -4.47 4.50 -5.28
CA ASN A 33 -4.12 3.96 -6.60
C ASN A 33 -4.80 4.71 -7.75
N LYS A 34 -4.97 6.02 -7.61
CA LYS A 34 -5.45 6.89 -8.69
C LYS A 34 -4.41 7.94 -9.02
N VAL A 35 -4.10 8.06 -10.31
CA VAL A 35 -3.16 9.04 -10.84
C VAL A 35 -3.89 10.02 -11.75
N MET A 36 -3.70 11.31 -11.51
CA MET A 36 -4.16 12.35 -12.43
C MET A 36 -3.04 12.72 -13.39
N VAL A 37 -3.30 12.55 -14.68
CA VAL A 37 -2.38 12.88 -15.77
C VAL A 37 -2.71 14.27 -16.29
N VAL A 38 -1.77 15.20 -16.18
CA VAL A 38 -1.86 16.55 -16.73
C VAL A 38 -1.10 16.58 -18.05
N THR A 39 -1.83 16.56 -19.17
CA THR A 39 -1.24 16.54 -20.52
C THR A 39 -2.23 17.08 -21.56
N LYS A 40 -1.74 17.52 -22.74
CA LYS A 40 -2.59 17.98 -23.85
C LYS A 40 -3.56 16.87 -24.29
N ALA A 41 -4.76 17.24 -24.75
CA ALA A 41 -5.75 16.28 -25.23
C ALA A 41 -5.23 15.46 -26.43
N SER A 42 -4.41 16.07 -27.30
CA SER A 42 -3.73 15.38 -28.40
C SER A 42 -2.86 14.23 -27.90
N HIS A 43 -2.01 14.48 -26.91
CA HIS A 43 -1.14 13.45 -26.33
C HIS A 43 -1.93 12.35 -25.61
N TRP A 44 -3.04 12.72 -24.95
CA TRP A 44 -3.89 11.77 -24.25
C TRP A 44 -4.65 10.83 -25.19
N ASN A 45 -5.09 11.34 -26.33
CA ASN A 45 -5.82 10.55 -27.33
C ASN A 45 -4.88 9.78 -28.27
N GLY A 46 -3.61 10.17 -28.36
CA GLY A 46 -2.58 9.49 -29.14
C GLY A 46 -1.85 8.37 -28.40
N ASP A 47 -0.70 7.97 -28.96
CA ASP A 47 0.11 6.83 -28.52
C ASP A 47 0.61 6.96 -27.08
N LEU A 48 0.95 8.18 -26.65
CA LEU A 48 1.38 8.42 -25.27
C LEU A 48 0.28 8.05 -24.27
N GLY A 49 -0.94 8.54 -24.46
CA GLY A 49 -2.05 8.22 -23.58
C GLY A 49 -2.38 6.73 -23.58
N THR A 50 -2.24 6.05 -24.71
CA THR A 50 -2.38 4.59 -24.80
C THR A 50 -1.29 3.87 -24.01
N SER A 51 -0.02 4.29 -24.13
CA SER A 51 1.09 3.75 -23.33
C SER A 51 0.86 3.91 -21.83
N ILE A 52 0.36 5.08 -21.40
CA ILE A 52 0.03 5.36 -20.00
C ILE A 52 -1.10 4.46 -19.52
N ARG A 53 -2.22 4.39 -20.26
CA ARG A 53 -3.37 3.55 -19.89
C ARG A 53 -3.01 2.08 -19.82
N ASN A 54 -2.20 1.58 -20.77
CA ASN A 54 -1.75 0.19 -20.78
C ASN A 54 -0.82 -0.12 -19.61
N SER A 55 0.14 0.77 -19.31
CA SER A 55 1.11 0.54 -18.23
C SER A 55 0.48 0.65 -16.84
N PHE A 56 -0.41 1.63 -16.64
CA PHE A 56 -1.04 1.88 -15.33
C PHE A 56 -2.23 0.93 -15.12
N GLY A 57 -2.91 0.59 -16.22
CA GLY A 57 -4.04 -0.33 -16.28
C GLY A 57 -3.65 -1.81 -16.28
N GLU A 58 -2.37 -2.16 -16.13
CA GLU A 58 -1.94 -3.55 -15.91
C GLU A 58 -2.74 -4.14 -14.74
N ILE A 59 -3.24 -5.37 -14.92
CA ILE A 59 -4.11 -6.02 -13.93
C ILE A 59 -3.27 -6.49 -12.74
N MET A 60 -3.75 -6.21 -11.52
CA MET A 60 -3.14 -6.72 -10.31
C MET A 60 -3.30 -8.25 -10.25
N VAL A 61 -2.17 -8.94 -10.16
CA VAL A 61 -2.10 -10.39 -10.00
C VAL A 61 -2.71 -10.85 -8.66
N GLY A 62 -3.26 -12.06 -8.63
CA GLY A 62 -3.86 -12.66 -7.42
C GLY A 62 -5.28 -12.18 -7.09
N LEU A 63 -5.89 -11.31 -7.90
CA LEU A 63 -7.30 -10.94 -7.71
C LEU A 63 -8.26 -11.91 -8.44
N PRO A 64 -9.41 -12.27 -7.83
CA PRO A 64 -10.45 -13.05 -8.52
C PRO A 64 -11.06 -12.32 -9.72
N GLN A 65 -11.19 -10.99 -9.63
CA GLN A 65 -11.69 -10.15 -10.71
C GLN A 65 -10.57 -9.23 -11.20
N PRO A 66 -10.41 -9.02 -12.51
CA PRO A 66 -9.34 -8.19 -13.04
C PRO A 66 -9.55 -6.73 -12.65
N GLU A 67 -8.64 -6.19 -11.86
CA GLU A 67 -8.62 -4.78 -11.47
C GLU A 67 -7.25 -4.17 -11.76
N PRO A 68 -7.19 -2.94 -12.32
CA PRO A 68 -5.92 -2.30 -12.67
C PRO A 68 -5.14 -1.88 -11.43
N ILE A 69 -3.81 -2.03 -11.46
CA ILE A 69 -2.90 -1.62 -10.36
C ILE A 69 -3.06 -0.13 -10.06
N LEU A 70 -3.17 0.71 -11.10
CA LEU A 70 -3.46 2.14 -11.00
C LEU A 70 -4.61 2.52 -11.94
N SER A 71 -5.54 3.32 -11.41
CA SER A 71 -6.53 4.01 -12.23
C SER A 71 -6.00 5.37 -12.67
N VAL A 72 -6.29 5.77 -13.90
CA VAL A 72 -5.84 7.05 -14.46
C VAL A 72 -7.03 7.93 -14.83
N SER A 73 -6.85 9.23 -14.65
CA SER A 73 -7.75 10.26 -15.19
C SER A 73 -6.92 11.38 -15.81
N GLN A 74 -7.41 12.02 -16.86
CA GLN A 74 -6.69 13.10 -17.52
C GLN A 74 -7.33 14.47 -17.26
N ILE A 75 -6.49 15.49 -17.21
CA ILE A 75 -6.88 16.89 -17.29
C ILE A 75 -5.94 17.66 -18.22
N ALA A 76 -6.49 18.60 -18.98
CA ALA A 76 -5.70 19.48 -19.82
C ALA A 76 -4.91 20.49 -18.96
N PRO A 77 -3.73 20.97 -19.40
CA PRO A 77 -2.90 21.89 -18.61
C PRO A 77 -3.62 23.18 -18.19
N ASN A 78 -4.47 23.73 -19.06
CA ASN A 78 -5.31 24.89 -18.77
C ASN A 78 -6.37 24.62 -17.67
N GLY A 79 -6.82 23.37 -17.53
CA GLY A 79 -7.73 22.93 -16.47
C GLY A 79 -7.05 22.60 -15.14
N PHE A 80 -5.71 22.56 -15.09
CA PHE A 80 -4.95 22.20 -13.88
C PHE A 80 -4.87 23.36 -12.87
N GLY A 81 -6.04 23.75 -12.35
CA GLY A 81 -6.21 24.81 -11.36
C GLY A 81 -5.89 24.41 -9.91
N SER A 82 -6.12 25.34 -8.99
CA SER A 82 -5.83 25.20 -7.54
C SER A 82 -6.53 24.00 -6.87
N MET A 83 -7.73 23.63 -7.33
CA MET A 83 -8.47 22.48 -6.83
C MET A 83 -7.84 21.15 -7.25
N MET A 84 -7.22 21.09 -8.43
CA MET A 84 -6.60 19.85 -8.94
C MET A 84 -5.21 19.65 -8.33
N LYS A 85 -4.51 20.75 -8.03
CA LYS A 85 -3.19 20.75 -7.41
C LYS A 85 -3.11 20.01 -6.08
N VAL A 86 -4.20 19.78 -5.34
CA VAL A 86 -4.17 18.98 -4.09
C VAL A 86 -4.20 17.49 -4.29
N SER A 87 -4.31 17.02 -5.53
CA SER A 87 -4.38 15.58 -5.79
C SER A 87 -3.09 14.91 -5.36
N ARG A 88 -3.22 13.75 -4.72
CA ARG A 88 -2.11 13.00 -4.12
C ARG A 88 -1.06 12.58 -5.15
N ASN A 89 -1.50 11.97 -6.26
CA ASN A 89 -0.63 11.45 -7.29
C ASN A 89 -0.91 12.18 -8.61
N ILE A 90 0.09 12.91 -9.10
CA ILE A 90 -0.03 13.73 -10.30
C ILE A 90 1.12 13.38 -11.25
N LEU A 91 0.80 13.10 -12.51
CA LEU A 91 1.75 12.90 -13.60
C LEU A 91 1.64 14.08 -14.56
N ILE A 92 2.64 14.96 -14.59
CA ILE A 92 2.67 16.12 -15.49
C ILE A 92 3.53 15.75 -16.69
N ILE A 93 2.93 15.82 -17.88
CA ILE A 93 3.63 15.49 -19.13
C ILE A 93 3.46 16.64 -20.12
N GLY A 94 4.56 17.03 -20.76
CA GLY A 94 4.51 18.07 -21.78
C GLY A 94 5.80 18.19 -22.58
N GLU A 95 5.79 19.17 -23.49
CA GLU A 95 6.98 19.56 -24.25
C GLU A 95 7.88 20.45 -23.39
N GLY A 96 9.19 20.26 -23.55
CA GLY A 96 10.24 21.05 -22.91
C GLY A 96 11.43 21.27 -23.85
N LYS A 97 12.40 22.07 -23.42
CA LYS A 97 13.62 22.34 -24.21
C LYS A 97 14.54 21.12 -24.34
N LYS A 98 14.37 20.10 -23.50
CA LYS A 98 15.16 18.87 -23.42
C LYS A 98 14.30 17.74 -22.83
N GLU A 99 14.76 16.50 -22.99
CA GLU A 99 14.27 15.36 -22.20
C GLU A 99 14.56 15.62 -20.71
N ASP A 100 13.54 15.53 -19.85
CA ASP A 100 13.69 15.73 -18.41
C ASP A 100 12.72 14.83 -17.64
N PHE A 101 13.18 14.34 -16.49
CA PHE A 101 12.41 13.49 -15.59
C PHE A 101 12.79 13.82 -14.15
N TYR A 102 11.78 14.14 -13.33
CA TYR A 102 12.00 14.34 -11.91
C TYR A 102 10.72 14.15 -11.09
N ILE A 103 10.92 13.80 -9.82
CA ILE A 103 9.85 13.58 -8.85
C ILE A 103 9.92 14.69 -7.79
N LYS A 104 8.80 15.35 -7.54
CA LYS A 104 8.63 16.29 -6.43
C LYS A 104 7.63 15.75 -5.44
N LYS A 105 7.93 15.91 -4.15
CA LYS A 105 7.03 15.55 -3.06
C LYS A 105 6.48 16.81 -2.39
N ASN A 106 5.25 16.72 -1.90
CA ASN A 106 4.62 17.73 -1.06
C ASN A 106 4.69 19.16 -1.62
N VAL A 107 4.37 19.35 -2.90
CA VAL A 107 4.47 20.67 -3.55
C VAL A 107 3.29 21.57 -3.17
N TYR A 108 2.08 21.00 -3.14
CA TYR A 108 0.83 21.72 -2.89
C TYR A 108 0.01 21.16 -1.72
N ALA A 109 0.23 19.90 -1.37
CA ALA A 109 -0.47 19.18 -0.32
C ALA A 109 0.42 18.04 0.22
N GLN A 110 0.07 17.41 1.34
CA GLN A 110 0.84 16.30 1.91
C GLN A 110 -0.04 15.13 2.39
N PRO A 111 0.39 13.86 2.24
CA PRO A 111 1.50 13.43 1.38
C PRO A 111 1.13 13.57 -0.10
N GLN A 112 2.04 14.03 -0.95
CA GLN A 112 1.82 14.20 -2.38
C GLN A 112 3.06 13.80 -3.19
N THR A 113 2.83 13.15 -4.33
CA THR A 113 3.85 12.78 -5.30
C THR A 113 3.46 13.36 -6.67
N ILE A 114 4.29 14.27 -7.18
CA ILE A 114 4.17 14.84 -8.51
C ILE A 114 5.36 14.41 -9.34
N ILE A 115 5.10 13.74 -10.45
CA ILE A 115 6.12 13.27 -11.37
C ILE A 115 6.02 14.09 -12.64
N TYR A 116 7.16 14.55 -13.13
CA TYR A 116 7.28 15.35 -14.34
C TYR A 116 8.02 14.54 -15.40
N VAL A 117 7.44 14.50 -16.61
CA VAL A 117 8.04 13.89 -17.79
C VAL A 117 8.00 14.93 -18.91
N TYR A 118 9.16 15.34 -19.40
CA TYR A 118 9.28 16.28 -20.51
C TYR A 118 10.13 15.71 -21.64
N GLY A 119 9.80 16.10 -22.88
CA GLY A 119 10.57 15.79 -24.08
C GLY A 119 10.50 16.95 -25.07
N THR A 120 11.33 16.93 -26.10
CA THR A 120 11.36 17.96 -27.15
C THR A 120 10.23 17.81 -28.18
N ASP A 121 9.67 16.61 -28.28
CA ASP A 121 8.59 16.20 -29.19
C ASP A 121 7.86 14.96 -28.61
N ASP A 122 6.81 14.50 -29.28
CA ASP A 122 6.00 13.37 -28.81
C ASP A 122 6.81 12.07 -28.68
N ALA A 123 7.73 11.82 -29.60
CA ALA A 123 8.56 10.62 -29.60
C ALA A 123 9.51 10.57 -28.39
N SER A 124 10.17 11.69 -28.09
CA SER A 124 11.06 11.84 -26.93
C SER A 124 10.30 11.81 -25.59
N ILE A 125 9.06 12.32 -25.55
CA ILE A 125 8.18 12.18 -24.37
C ILE A 125 7.86 10.71 -24.12
N ILE A 126 7.42 9.96 -25.15
CA ILE A 126 7.09 8.54 -25.03
C ILE A 126 8.32 7.74 -24.60
N LYS A 127 9.48 8.01 -25.20
CA LYS A 127 10.76 7.41 -24.82
C LYS A 127 11.09 7.65 -23.35
N THR A 128 10.98 8.89 -22.88
CA THR A 128 11.27 9.25 -21.47
C THR A 128 10.29 8.57 -20.52
N PHE A 129 8.99 8.58 -20.83
CA PHE A 129 7.97 7.88 -20.05
C PHE A 129 8.27 6.37 -19.98
N ASN A 130 8.50 5.71 -21.11
CA ASN A 130 8.77 4.27 -21.17
C ASN A 130 10.04 3.88 -20.42
N LYS A 131 11.08 4.73 -20.47
CA LYS A 131 12.34 4.55 -19.73
C LYS A 131 12.11 4.53 -18.22
N HIS A 132 11.24 5.41 -17.71
CA HIS A 132 11.00 5.57 -16.27
C HIS A 132 9.73 4.90 -15.77
N LYS A 133 8.94 4.21 -16.62
CA LYS A 133 7.60 3.71 -16.28
C LYS A 133 7.52 2.91 -14.97
N LYS A 134 8.51 2.04 -14.72
CA LYS A 134 8.56 1.22 -13.49
C LYS A 134 8.81 2.08 -12.25
N GLU A 135 9.72 3.04 -12.35
CA GLU A 135 10.02 4.00 -11.28
C GLU A 135 8.80 4.88 -10.96
N ILE A 136 8.08 5.32 -11.99
CA ILE A 136 6.86 6.13 -11.88
C ILE A 136 5.77 5.37 -11.09
N ILE A 137 5.47 4.14 -11.52
CA ILE A 137 4.45 3.29 -10.88
C ILE A 137 4.84 2.99 -9.43
N ALA A 138 6.08 2.61 -9.18
CA ALA A 138 6.59 2.31 -7.83
C ALA A 138 6.52 3.52 -6.90
N ALA A 139 6.80 4.73 -7.41
CA ALA A 139 6.72 5.96 -6.63
C ALA A 139 5.28 6.27 -6.17
N TYR A 140 4.29 6.09 -7.05
CA TYR A 140 2.88 6.29 -6.68
C TYR A 140 2.38 5.24 -5.68
N ILE A 141 2.68 3.96 -5.92
CA ILE A 141 2.31 2.87 -5.00
C ILE A 141 2.92 3.12 -3.62
N SER A 142 4.20 3.48 -3.55
CA SER A 142 4.89 3.77 -2.29
C SER A 142 4.29 4.98 -1.57
N SER A 143 3.91 6.02 -2.32
CA SER A 143 3.23 7.21 -1.78
C SER A 143 1.87 6.86 -1.15
N ASP A 144 1.12 5.99 -1.81
CA ASP A 144 -0.19 5.52 -1.33
C ASP A 144 -0.06 4.60 -0.12
N VAL A 145 0.94 3.71 -0.09
CA VAL A 145 1.24 2.86 1.09
C VAL A 145 1.55 3.74 2.31
N LEU A 146 2.42 4.74 2.15
CA LEU A 146 2.78 5.65 3.24
C LEU A 146 1.58 6.45 3.76
N MET A 147 0.71 6.91 2.86
CA MET A 147 -0.55 7.54 3.26
C MET A 147 -1.41 6.60 4.10
N THR A 148 -1.67 5.38 3.60
CA THR A 148 -2.52 4.41 4.27
C THR A 148 -1.97 4.07 5.66
N GLN A 149 -0.65 3.87 5.77
CA GLN A 149 0.02 3.68 7.06
C GLN A 149 -0.15 4.89 7.98
N ASN A 150 -0.07 6.12 7.48
CA ASN A 150 -0.28 7.32 8.31
C ASN A 150 -1.72 7.42 8.83
N ILE A 151 -2.72 7.06 8.02
CA ILE A 151 -4.12 6.99 8.48
C ILE A 151 -4.27 5.93 9.58
N PHE A 152 -3.67 4.75 9.40
CA PHE A 152 -3.72 3.69 10.41
C PHE A 152 -3.02 4.07 11.71
N LYS A 153 -1.98 4.93 11.67
CA LYS A 153 -1.32 5.44 12.88
C LYS A 153 -2.22 6.33 13.74
N GLU A 154 -3.17 7.07 13.15
CA GLU A 154 -4.06 7.96 13.91
C GLU A 154 -4.93 7.18 14.91
N LYS A 155 -5.30 5.95 14.54
CA LYS A 155 -6.12 5.04 15.34
C LYS A 155 -5.47 3.66 15.36
N LYS A 156 -4.22 3.60 15.81
CA LYS A 156 -3.41 2.37 15.81
C LYS A 156 -3.94 1.37 16.83
N LEU A 157 -4.04 0.11 16.43
CA LEU A 157 -4.19 -1.04 17.32
C LEU A 157 -2.97 -1.18 18.25
N ASP A 158 -3.21 -1.34 19.54
CA ASP A 158 -2.14 -1.59 20.50
C ASP A 158 -1.56 -3.00 20.33
N GLU A 159 -0.40 -3.12 19.70
CA GLU A 159 0.23 -4.41 19.42
C GLU A 159 0.84 -5.08 20.66
N SER A 160 0.99 -4.35 21.77
CA SER A 160 1.53 -4.92 23.02
C SER A 160 0.59 -5.95 23.65
N GLN A 161 -0.69 -5.94 23.28
CA GLN A 161 -1.69 -6.88 23.76
C GLN A 161 -1.52 -8.30 23.17
N PHE A 162 -0.77 -8.46 22.08
CA PHE A 162 -0.67 -9.75 21.36
C PHE A 162 0.58 -10.53 21.76
N LYS A 163 0.38 -11.70 22.36
CA LYS A 163 1.46 -12.59 22.83
C LYS A 163 2.34 -13.03 21.66
N THR A 164 1.74 -13.42 20.55
CA THR A 164 2.48 -13.87 19.35
C THR A 164 3.42 -12.79 18.83
N LEU A 165 2.99 -11.51 18.79
CA LEU A 165 3.87 -10.44 18.32
C LEU A 165 5.05 -10.20 19.27
N GLN A 166 4.82 -10.31 20.59
CA GLN A 166 5.88 -10.20 21.59
C GLN A 166 6.89 -11.35 21.47
N ASN A 167 6.41 -12.59 21.39
CA ASN A 167 7.24 -13.80 21.25
C ASN A 167 8.07 -13.77 19.96
N LEU A 168 7.45 -13.34 18.87
CA LEU A 168 8.13 -13.23 17.58
C LEU A 168 9.03 -11.99 17.49
N GLY A 169 8.95 -11.03 18.41
CA GLY A 169 9.76 -9.82 18.34
C GLY A 169 9.42 -8.94 17.13
N ILE A 170 8.14 -8.90 16.76
CA ILE A 170 7.65 -8.20 15.57
C ILE A 170 6.65 -7.10 15.94
N SER A 171 6.52 -6.13 15.05
CA SER A 171 5.48 -5.09 15.14
C SER A 171 5.07 -4.66 13.74
N PHE A 172 3.86 -4.14 13.58
CA PHE A 172 3.41 -3.53 12.32
C PHE A 172 2.59 -2.27 12.66
N THR A 173 1.66 -1.86 11.81
CA THR A 173 0.73 -0.77 12.07
C THR A 173 -0.59 -1.16 11.44
N ALA A 174 -1.50 -1.67 12.27
CA ALA A 174 -2.88 -1.94 11.89
C ALA A 174 -3.83 -0.96 12.60
N PRO A 175 -4.99 -0.64 11.99
CA PRO A 175 -6.02 0.17 12.63
C PRO A 175 -6.77 -0.59 13.73
N GLU A 176 -7.33 0.14 14.70
CA GLU A 176 -8.01 -0.36 15.91
C GLU A 176 -9.26 -1.24 15.67
N ASN A 177 -9.76 -1.25 14.43
CA ASN A 177 -10.94 -1.99 14.01
C ASN A 177 -10.63 -3.46 13.65
N PHE A 178 -9.37 -3.88 13.68
CA PHE A 178 -9.00 -5.29 13.75
C PHE A 178 -9.23 -5.83 15.17
N LYS A 179 -9.82 -7.02 15.26
CA LYS A 179 -10.10 -7.74 16.51
C LYS A 179 -9.46 -9.13 16.47
N THR A 180 -9.05 -9.62 17.63
CA THR A 180 -8.49 -10.97 17.78
C THR A 180 -9.53 -12.02 17.47
N VAL A 181 -9.17 -12.98 16.63
CA VAL A 181 -9.89 -14.25 16.46
C VAL A 181 -9.17 -15.31 17.28
N ASP A 182 -7.85 -15.39 17.16
CA ASP A 182 -7.00 -16.30 17.94
C ASP A 182 -5.61 -15.69 18.17
N ASP A 183 -4.99 -16.02 19.31
CA ASP A 183 -3.61 -15.62 19.66
C ASP A 183 -3.02 -16.69 20.60
N THR A 184 -2.31 -17.64 20.00
CA THR A 184 -1.76 -18.80 20.71
C THR A 184 -0.37 -18.55 21.31
N GLY A 185 0.30 -17.48 20.89
CA GLY A 185 1.71 -17.21 21.18
C GLY A 185 2.66 -17.60 20.04
N ASP A 186 2.24 -18.51 19.15
CA ASP A 186 2.97 -18.94 17.95
C ASP A 186 2.20 -18.59 16.65
N PHE A 187 0.91 -18.33 16.78
CA PHE A 187 -0.01 -17.97 15.71
C PHE A 187 -0.98 -16.88 16.18
N LEU A 188 -1.10 -15.83 15.38
CA LEU A 188 -2.04 -14.74 15.57
C LEU A 188 -2.99 -14.67 14.38
N TRP A 189 -4.28 -14.57 14.66
CA TRP A 189 -5.30 -14.23 13.68
C TRP A 189 -6.08 -12.99 14.12
N LEU A 190 -6.00 -11.93 13.32
CA LEU A 190 -6.81 -10.73 13.46
C LEU A 190 -7.84 -10.64 12.34
N ARG A 191 -9.02 -10.10 12.66
CA ARG A 191 -10.11 -9.88 11.70
C ARG A 191 -10.69 -8.48 11.85
N GLN A 192 -10.87 -7.82 10.72
CA GLN A 192 -11.64 -6.59 10.58
C GLN A 192 -12.91 -6.92 9.78
N HIS A 193 -14.08 -6.66 10.35
CA HIS A 193 -15.35 -6.78 9.62
C HIS A 193 -15.53 -5.59 8.67
N LEU A 194 -15.87 -5.87 7.41
CA LEU A 194 -16.14 -4.85 6.40
C LEU A 194 -17.61 -4.46 6.49
N THR A 195 -17.88 -3.40 7.27
CA THR A 195 -19.24 -2.91 7.55
C THR A 195 -19.53 -1.53 6.95
N SER A 196 -18.57 -0.93 6.24
CA SER A 196 -18.67 0.42 5.71
C SER A 196 -18.42 0.49 4.19
N GLY A 197 -19.09 1.45 3.53
CA GLY A 197 -18.90 1.73 2.12
C GLY A 197 -19.63 0.76 1.17
N ILE A 198 -18.92 0.30 0.13
CA ILE A 198 -19.47 -0.53 -0.97
C ILE A 198 -19.66 -1.99 -0.51
N ALA A 199 -18.83 -2.47 0.42
CA ALA A 199 -18.95 -3.80 1.02
C ALA A 199 -19.89 -3.73 2.22
N LYS A 200 -21.04 -4.42 2.12
CA LYS A 200 -22.00 -4.56 3.24
C LYS A 200 -21.76 -5.82 4.06
N THR A 201 -20.96 -6.75 3.53
CA THR A 201 -20.57 -8.01 4.14
C THR A 201 -19.14 -8.33 3.75
N GLY A 202 -18.40 -8.98 4.64
CA GLY A 202 -17.02 -9.39 4.39
C GLY A 202 -16.08 -9.17 5.58
N SER A 203 -14.83 -9.56 5.39
CA SER A 203 -13.76 -9.37 6.35
C SER A 203 -12.40 -9.22 5.67
N ASN A 204 -11.57 -8.37 6.26
CA ASN A 204 -10.12 -8.42 6.10
C ASN A 204 -9.55 -9.24 7.25
N ASN A 205 -8.57 -10.08 6.96
CA ASN A 205 -7.94 -10.95 7.94
C ASN A 205 -6.43 -10.81 7.83
N ILE A 206 -5.77 -10.90 8.97
CA ILE A 206 -4.31 -10.92 9.08
C ILE A 206 -3.94 -12.17 9.87
N LEU A 207 -3.02 -12.97 9.31
CA LEU A 207 -2.36 -14.04 10.01
C LEU A 207 -0.89 -13.69 10.23
N VAL A 208 -0.36 -14.06 11.38
CA VAL A 208 1.06 -13.91 11.69
C VAL A 208 1.56 -15.12 12.43
N TYR A 209 2.65 -15.70 11.93
CA TYR A 209 3.29 -16.89 12.50
C TYR A 209 4.75 -16.96 12.04
N SER A 210 5.49 -17.95 12.53
CA SER A 210 6.81 -18.27 11.99
C SER A 210 6.97 -19.76 11.75
N VAL A 211 7.82 -20.11 10.79
CA VAL A 211 8.26 -21.49 10.54
C VAL A 211 9.80 -21.56 10.56
N PRO A 212 10.40 -22.72 10.85
CA PRO A 212 11.85 -22.88 10.80
C PRO A 212 12.43 -22.53 9.43
N LEU A 213 13.61 -21.91 9.42
CA LEU A 213 14.39 -21.73 8.20
C LEU A 213 15.27 -22.98 8.01
N GLU A 214 14.91 -23.83 7.06
CA GLU A 214 15.70 -25.02 6.71
C GLU A 214 16.70 -24.67 5.60
N ASP A 215 16.20 -24.43 4.39
CA ASP A 215 16.97 -23.94 3.25
C ASP A 215 16.36 -22.65 2.72
N GLU A 216 17.18 -21.61 2.59
CA GLU A 216 16.75 -20.31 2.05
C GLU A 216 16.35 -20.40 0.56
N ALA A 217 16.95 -21.33 -0.18
CA ALA A 217 16.67 -21.53 -1.61
C ALA A 217 15.28 -22.14 -1.84
N SER A 218 14.79 -22.98 -0.93
CA SER A 218 13.48 -23.63 -1.06
C SER A 218 12.32 -22.78 -0.54
N VAL A 219 12.59 -21.63 0.11
CA VAL A 219 11.56 -20.79 0.73
C VAL A 219 10.44 -20.44 -0.23
N SER A 220 10.76 -19.97 -1.44
CA SER A 220 9.76 -19.57 -2.43
C SER A 220 8.91 -20.74 -2.93
N GLU A 221 9.50 -21.93 -3.06
CA GLU A 221 8.82 -23.13 -3.55
C GLU A 221 7.86 -23.69 -2.49
N ASN A 222 8.19 -23.51 -1.21
CA ASN A 222 7.42 -24.03 -0.08
C ASN A 222 6.30 -23.11 0.41
N ILE A 223 6.17 -21.88 -0.08
CA ILE A 223 5.17 -20.90 0.42
C ILE A 223 3.76 -21.48 0.38
N VAL A 224 3.35 -22.10 -0.74
CA VAL A 224 1.99 -22.65 -0.88
C VAL A 224 1.75 -23.82 0.07
N ALA A 225 2.73 -24.71 0.21
CA ALA A 225 2.62 -25.86 1.12
C ALA A 225 2.49 -25.42 2.58
N VAL A 226 3.32 -24.46 3.01
CA VAL A 226 3.25 -23.88 4.36
C VAL A 226 1.90 -23.21 4.61
N ARG A 227 1.40 -22.41 3.65
CA ARG A 227 0.09 -21.75 3.76
C ARG A 227 -1.04 -22.75 3.92
N ASN A 228 -1.06 -23.80 3.11
CA ASN A 228 -2.11 -24.82 3.17
C ASN A 228 -2.07 -25.57 4.51
N SER A 229 -0.88 -25.88 5.04
CA SER A 229 -0.72 -26.49 6.36
C SER A 229 -1.24 -25.59 7.49
N ILE A 230 -1.00 -24.28 7.43
CA ILE A 230 -1.52 -23.31 8.39
C ILE A 230 -3.04 -23.15 8.26
N GLY A 231 -3.56 -23.11 7.04
CA GLY A 231 -4.99 -23.05 6.75
C GLY A 231 -5.74 -24.26 7.29
N GLU A 232 -5.23 -25.47 7.06
CA GLU A 232 -5.77 -26.72 7.61
C GLU A 232 -5.81 -26.71 9.14
N LYS A 233 -4.72 -26.25 9.78
CA LYS A 233 -4.60 -26.27 11.24
C LYS A 233 -5.43 -25.21 11.96
N TYR A 234 -5.55 -24.00 11.39
CA TYR A 234 -6.05 -22.83 12.11
C TYR A 234 -7.29 -22.18 11.51
N ILE A 235 -7.67 -22.53 10.27
CA ILE A 235 -8.76 -21.86 9.55
C ILE A 235 -9.78 -22.91 9.06
N PRO A 236 -10.62 -23.43 9.97
CA PRO A 236 -11.65 -24.38 9.61
C PRO A 236 -12.75 -23.71 8.79
N GLY A 237 -13.37 -24.49 7.91
CA GLY A 237 -14.64 -24.16 7.27
C GLY A 237 -15.83 -24.52 8.17
N THR A 238 -17.02 -24.62 7.56
CA THR A 238 -18.25 -24.97 8.29
C THR A 238 -18.20 -26.37 8.87
N ASP A 239 -17.60 -27.33 8.15
CA ASP A 239 -17.27 -28.67 8.64
C ASP A 239 -15.75 -28.80 8.87
N PRO A 240 -15.25 -28.64 10.10
CA PRO A 240 -13.81 -28.61 10.38
C PRO A 240 -13.04 -29.88 9.99
N GLU A 241 -13.72 -31.02 9.86
CA GLU A 241 -13.07 -32.29 9.49
C GLU A 241 -12.73 -32.36 7.99
N THR A 242 -13.50 -31.67 7.15
CA THR A 242 -13.41 -31.79 5.68
C THR A 242 -13.21 -30.46 4.97
N MET A 243 -13.40 -29.34 5.66
CA MET A 243 -13.33 -27.98 5.12
C MET A 243 -12.31 -27.16 5.89
N HIS A 244 -11.36 -26.60 5.16
CA HIS A 244 -10.37 -25.67 5.69
C HIS A 244 -9.84 -24.78 4.57
N MET A 245 -9.19 -23.67 4.94
CA MET A 245 -8.59 -22.78 3.96
C MET A 245 -7.42 -23.44 3.24
N ILE A 246 -7.41 -23.33 1.91
CA ILE A 246 -6.30 -23.67 1.03
C ILE A 246 -6.02 -22.53 0.06
N THR A 247 -4.87 -22.57 -0.59
CA THR A 247 -4.59 -21.80 -1.81
C THR A 247 -5.42 -22.40 -2.95
N GLU A 248 -6.11 -21.56 -3.72
CA GLU A 248 -6.96 -21.99 -4.85
C GLU A 248 -6.15 -22.82 -5.86
N GLU A 249 -6.54 -24.09 -6.05
CA GLU A 249 -5.77 -25.03 -6.89
C GLU A 249 -5.78 -24.64 -8.38
N ALA A 250 -6.83 -23.94 -8.81
CA ALA A 250 -7.01 -23.50 -10.20
C ALA A 250 -6.14 -22.28 -10.57
N TYR A 251 -5.40 -21.69 -9.62
CA TYR A 251 -4.60 -20.49 -9.86
C TYR A 251 -3.21 -20.61 -9.23
N THR A 252 -2.16 -20.59 -10.06
CA THR A 252 -0.78 -20.51 -9.59
C THR A 252 -0.48 -19.12 -9.01
N PRO A 253 -0.14 -19.00 -7.71
CA PRO A 253 0.24 -17.72 -7.12
C PRO A 253 1.48 -17.12 -7.77
N PHE A 254 1.55 -15.80 -7.79
CA PHE A 254 2.72 -15.07 -8.27
C PHE A 254 3.60 -14.66 -7.09
N THR A 255 4.85 -15.12 -7.09
CA THR A 255 5.86 -14.80 -6.07
C THR A 255 6.93 -13.88 -6.65
N SER A 256 7.30 -12.85 -5.89
CA SER A 256 8.38 -11.92 -6.24
C SER A 256 9.26 -11.61 -5.04
N GLU A 257 10.54 -11.35 -5.29
CA GLU A 257 11.48 -10.97 -4.24
C GLU A 257 11.44 -9.47 -3.97
N MET A 258 11.53 -9.10 -2.69
CA MET A 258 11.70 -7.73 -2.24
C MET A 258 12.51 -7.66 -0.94
N ILE A 259 12.78 -6.44 -0.49
CA ILE A 259 13.38 -6.18 0.82
C ILE A 259 12.34 -5.55 1.73
N LEU A 260 12.07 -6.18 2.87
CA LEU A 260 11.23 -5.65 3.94
C LEU A 260 12.05 -5.56 5.21
N ASP A 261 12.09 -4.37 5.83
CA ASP A 261 12.87 -4.12 7.05
C ASP A 261 14.35 -4.56 6.96
N GLY A 262 14.95 -4.35 5.77
CA GLY A 262 16.34 -4.73 5.49
C GLY A 262 16.58 -6.23 5.29
N LYS A 263 15.52 -7.06 5.27
CA LYS A 263 15.60 -8.52 5.18
C LYS A 263 15.04 -9.02 3.84
N LYS A 264 15.64 -10.10 3.31
CA LYS A 264 15.13 -10.78 2.10
C LYS A 264 13.71 -11.26 2.36
N THR A 265 12.79 -10.93 1.47
CA THR A 265 11.36 -11.22 1.63
C THR A 265 10.77 -11.68 0.31
N TYR A 266 9.92 -12.69 0.37
CA TYR A 266 9.11 -13.11 -0.76
C TYR A 266 7.69 -12.56 -0.60
N GLU A 267 7.25 -11.71 -1.53
CA GLU A 267 5.86 -11.28 -1.66
C GLU A 267 5.14 -12.24 -2.61
N THR A 268 4.14 -12.95 -2.10
CA THR A 268 3.30 -13.86 -2.89
C THR A 268 1.87 -13.36 -2.93
N ARG A 269 1.30 -13.28 -4.13
CA ARG A 269 -0.10 -12.91 -4.37
C ARG A 269 -0.83 -14.07 -5.02
N GLY A 270 -1.99 -14.39 -4.50
CA GLY A 270 -2.79 -15.48 -4.99
C GLY A 270 -4.22 -15.40 -4.50
N LYS A 271 -4.94 -16.50 -4.67
CA LYS A 271 -6.31 -16.64 -4.22
C LYS A 271 -6.39 -17.79 -3.22
N TRP A 272 -7.21 -17.63 -2.21
CA TRP A 272 -7.55 -18.66 -1.24
C TRP A 272 -8.98 -19.12 -1.50
N GLU A 273 -9.25 -20.36 -1.15
CA GLU A 273 -10.60 -20.93 -1.09
C GLU A 273 -10.72 -21.79 0.18
N VAL A 274 -11.94 -22.04 0.62
CA VAL A 274 -12.21 -23.10 1.59
C VAL A 274 -12.45 -24.37 0.80
N LYS A 275 -11.63 -25.39 1.07
CA LYS A 275 -11.77 -26.71 0.47
C LYS A 275 -13.20 -27.23 0.69
N ASN A 276 -13.82 -27.74 -0.37
CA ASN A 276 -15.20 -28.24 -0.36
C ASN A 276 -16.29 -27.17 -0.05
N ASP A 277 -15.99 -25.88 -0.25
CA ASP A 277 -16.93 -24.77 -0.08
C ASP A 277 -16.74 -23.71 -1.20
N PHE A 278 -17.65 -22.74 -1.31
CA PHE A 278 -17.62 -21.66 -2.29
C PHE A 278 -16.93 -20.38 -1.78
N MET A 279 -16.53 -20.36 -0.51
CA MET A 279 -15.83 -19.21 0.06
C MET A 279 -14.43 -19.07 -0.52
N ALA A 280 -14.17 -17.94 -1.17
CA ALA A 280 -12.88 -17.64 -1.78
C ALA A 280 -12.56 -16.13 -1.78
N GLY A 281 -11.30 -15.80 -2.01
CA GLY A 281 -10.85 -14.42 -2.12
C GLY A 281 -9.36 -14.27 -2.43
N PRO A 282 -8.85 -13.04 -2.58
CA PRO A 282 -7.42 -12.80 -2.75
C PRO A 282 -6.67 -12.84 -1.42
N PHE A 283 -5.37 -13.13 -1.51
CA PHE A 283 -4.41 -12.93 -0.42
C PHE A 283 -3.12 -12.26 -0.91
N VAL A 284 -2.40 -11.67 0.05
CA VAL A 284 -1.01 -11.26 -0.06
C VAL A 284 -0.24 -11.89 1.11
N ASN A 285 0.93 -12.45 0.82
CA ASN A 285 1.80 -13.13 1.77
C ASN A 285 3.19 -12.50 1.71
N TYR A 286 3.76 -12.24 2.88
CA TYR A 286 5.13 -11.78 3.05
C TYR A 286 5.87 -12.80 3.91
N SER A 287 6.72 -13.59 3.26
CA SER A 287 7.61 -14.55 3.91
C SER A 287 8.99 -13.91 4.08
N VAL A 288 9.27 -13.40 5.28
CA VAL A 288 10.50 -12.65 5.61
C VAL A 288 11.54 -13.58 6.20
N VAL A 289 12.71 -13.64 5.57
CA VAL A 289 13.83 -14.47 6.02
C VAL A 289 14.52 -13.80 7.21
N ASP A 290 14.32 -14.34 8.40
CA ASP A 290 14.91 -13.87 9.65
C ASP A 290 16.07 -14.80 10.08
N LYS A 291 17.20 -14.65 9.38
CA LYS A 291 18.40 -15.49 9.57
C LYS A 291 18.93 -15.48 10.99
N LYS A 292 18.81 -14.34 11.70
CA LYS A 292 19.30 -14.18 13.07
C LYS A 292 18.64 -15.15 14.04
N ASN A 293 17.37 -15.46 13.81
CA ASN A 293 16.57 -16.34 14.66
C ASN A 293 16.27 -17.70 13.98
N ASN A 294 16.96 -18.02 12.88
CA ASN A 294 16.79 -19.24 12.09
C ASN A 294 15.33 -19.58 11.73
N ARG A 295 14.58 -18.58 11.27
CA ARG A 295 13.15 -18.73 10.96
C ARG A 295 12.72 -17.88 9.77
N ILE A 296 11.52 -18.17 9.29
CA ILE A 296 10.78 -17.35 8.34
C ILE A 296 9.60 -16.78 9.11
N VAL A 297 9.53 -15.45 9.19
CA VAL A 297 8.35 -14.76 9.74
C VAL A 297 7.36 -14.56 8.59
N VAL A 298 6.14 -15.04 8.78
CA VAL A 298 5.09 -14.93 7.78
C VAL A 298 4.04 -13.94 8.25
N PHE A 299 3.80 -12.92 7.44
CA PHE A 299 2.60 -12.11 7.49
C PHE A 299 1.73 -12.47 6.30
N GLU A 300 0.45 -12.68 6.55
CA GLU A 300 -0.53 -12.96 5.51
C GLU A 300 -1.75 -12.07 5.70
N GLY A 301 -2.13 -11.36 4.64
CA GLY A 301 -3.39 -10.63 4.58
C GLY A 301 -4.31 -11.27 3.55
N PHE A 302 -5.55 -11.59 3.94
CA PHE A 302 -6.55 -12.09 3.00
C PHE A 302 -7.91 -11.43 3.19
N THR A 303 -8.65 -11.29 2.09
CA THR A 303 -9.95 -10.61 2.08
C THR A 303 -11.05 -11.56 1.64
N TYR A 304 -12.13 -11.64 2.43
CA TYR A 304 -13.42 -12.16 2.00
C TYR A 304 -14.37 -10.97 1.79
N ALA A 305 -14.76 -10.69 0.55
CA ALA A 305 -15.67 -9.58 0.26
C ALA A 305 -16.48 -9.90 -1.00
N PRO A 306 -17.54 -10.72 -0.90
CA PRO A 306 -18.32 -11.11 -2.07
C PRO A 306 -18.94 -9.87 -2.75
N SER A 307 -19.12 -9.96 -4.07
CA SER A 307 -19.83 -8.95 -4.89
C SER A 307 -19.21 -7.56 -4.99
N VAL A 308 -18.00 -7.36 -4.48
CA VAL A 308 -17.27 -6.09 -4.59
C VAL A 308 -15.85 -6.29 -5.09
N ASN A 309 -15.29 -5.23 -5.66
CA ASN A 309 -13.88 -5.09 -5.99
C ASN A 309 -13.01 -5.17 -4.73
N LYS A 310 -11.87 -5.85 -4.82
CA LYS A 310 -11.05 -6.26 -3.66
C LYS A 310 -9.66 -5.66 -3.66
N ARG A 311 -9.22 -5.05 -4.77
CA ARG A 311 -7.90 -4.41 -4.87
C ARG A 311 -7.62 -3.42 -3.74
N ALA A 312 -8.61 -2.60 -3.37
CA ALA A 312 -8.44 -1.61 -2.32
C ALA A 312 -8.25 -2.25 -0.93
N PHE A 313 -9.01 -3.30 -0.61
CA PHE A 313 -8.87 -4.04 0.65
C PHE A 313 -7.53 -4.76 0.73
N LEU A 314 -7.11 -5.39 -0.37
CA LEU A 314 -5.80 -6.04 -0.43
C LEU A 314 -4.65 -5.03 -0.31
N PHE A 315 -4.82 -3.83 -0.86
CA PHE A 315 -3.85 -2.74 -0.72
C PHE A 315 -3.72 -2.25 0.73
N GLU A 316 -4.82 -2.18 1.49
CA GLU A 316 -4.77 -1.88 2.92
C GLU A 316 -3.97 -2.94 3.70
N LEU A 317 -4.21 -4.22 3.42
CA LEU A 317 -3.46 -5.34 4.01
C LEU A 317 -1.97 -5.31 3.65
N GLU A 318 -1.65 -5.00 2.38
CA GLU A 318 -0.28 -4.76 1.93
C GLU A 318 0.37 -3.60 2.68
N ALA A 319 -0.34 -2.49 2.91
CA ALA A 319 0.19 -1.35 3.63
C ALA A 319 0.51 -1.71 5.10
N ILE A 320 -0.31 -2.55 5.73
CA ILE A 320 -0.04 -3.09 7.08
C ILE A 320 1.21 -3.97 7.03
N ALA A 321 1.27 -4.94 6.11
CA ALA A 321 2.43 -5.83 5.97
C ALA A 321 3.75 -5.08 5.76
N LYS A 322 3.73 -4.07 4.87
CA LYS A 322 4.91 -3.24 4.55
C LYS A 322 5.35 -2.32 5.70
N SER A 323 4.55 -2.20 6.75
CA SER A 323 4.96 -1.49 7.98
C SER A 323 5.68 -2.39 8.98
N MET A 324 5.76 -3.69 8.71
CA MET A 324 6.32 -4.68 9.62
C MET A 324 7.80 -4.40 9.94
N LYS A 325 8.15 -4.60 11.20
CA LYS A 325 9.50 -4.52 11.76
C LYS A 325 9.81 -5.79 12.53
N ILE A 326 11.02 -6.31 12.37
CA ILE A 326 11.50 -7.54 13.01
C ILE A 326 12.78 -7.21 13.79
N LYS A 327 12.73 -7.37 15.11
CA LYS A 327 13.81 -7.05 16.07
C LYS A 327 14.89 -8.14 16.13
#